data_AF-A0A268EH41-F1
#
_entry.id   AF-A0A268EH41-F1
#
_cell.length_a   1.000
_cell.length_b   1.000
_cell.length_c   1.000
_cell.angle_alpha   90.00
_cell.angle_beta   90.00
_cell.angle_gamma   90.00
#
_symmetry.space_group_name_H-M   'P 1'
#
loop_
_entity.id
_entity.type
_entity.pdbx_description
1 polymer ?
#
loop_
_entity_poly.entity_id
_entity_poly.type
_entity_poly.pdbx_seq_one_letter_code
_entity_poly.pdbx_strand_id
1 'polypeptide(L)' 'MDSSVIKKWIEENLVLQDEARSITGQSVSAFNQSVQAGKIKAFVEFGELRKTRLYLRSELEEYASSKRIRI' A
#
# COMPACT_ATOMS: atom_id res chain seq x y z
N MET A 1 -16.75 16.12 10.97
CA MET A 1 -15.53 15.33 11.25
C MET A 1 -14.40 16.31 11.44
N ASP A 2 -13.69 16.23 12.55
CA ASP A 2 -12.58 17.16 12.81
C ASP A 2 -11.35 16.76 11.96
N SER A 3 -10.67 17.75 11.38
CA SER A 3 -9.50 17.52 10.51
C SER A 3 -8.38 16.76 11.22
N SER A 4 -8.28 16.85 12.55
CA SER A 4 -7.32 16.09 13.35
C SER A 4 -7.59 14.58 13.33
N VAL A 5 -8.86 14.18 13.34
CA VAL A 5 -9.28 12.77 13.29
C VAL A 5 -8.93 12.17 11.93
N ILE A 6 -9.17 12.92 10.85
CA ILE A 6 -8.83 12.50 9.49
C ILE A 6 -7.31 12.38 9.33
N LYS A 7 -6.55 13.36 9.83
CA LYS A 7 -5.09 13.34 9.77
C LYS A 7 -4.52 12.11 10.47
N LYS A 8 -4.98 11.85 11.70
CA LYS A 8 -4.55 10.68 12.47
C LYS A 8 -4.89 9.37 11.75
N TRP A 9 -6.10 9.27 11.20
CA TRP A 9 -6.50 8.10 10.43
C TRP A 9 -5.59 7.88 9.21
N ILE A 10 -5.24 8.95 8.48
CA ILE A 10 -4.32 8.87 7.33
C ILE A 10 -2.94 8.37 7.78
N GLU A 11 -2.37 8.95 8.85
CA GLU A 11 -1.05 8.57 9.37
C GLU A 11 -1.00 7.12 9.89
N GLU A 12 -2.10 6.59 10.41
CA GLU A 12 -2.19 5.22 10.93
C GLU A 12 -2.44 4.17 9.86
N ASN A 13 -3.20 4.53 8.80
CA ASN A 13 -3.71 3.55 7.83
C ASN A 13 -3.03 3.63 6.46
N LEU A 14 -2.48 4.78 6.08
CA LEU A 14 -1.83 4.95 4.78
C LEU A 14 -0.32 4.90 4.90
N VAL A 15 0.28 4.12 4.00
CA VAL A 15 1.72 3.91 3.95
C VAL A 15 2.27 4.21 2.57
N LEU A 16 3.54 4.62 2.52
CA LEU A 16 4.26 4.80 1.26
C LEU A 16 4.73 3.45 0.69
N GLN A 17 5.23 3.47 -0.54
CA GLN A 17 5.67 2.27 -1.25
C GLN A 17 6.74 1.46 -0.49
N ASP A 18 7.69 2.11 0.18
CA ASP A 18 8.77 1.42 0.89
C ASP A 18 8.28 0.66 2.12
N GLU A 19 7.34 1.24 2.86
CA GLU A 19 6.66 0.56 3.97
C GLU A 19 5.75 -0.56 3.45
N ALA A 20 5.00 -0.31 2.37
CA ALA A 20 4.14 -1.31 1.74
C ALA A 20 4.92 -2.55 1.30
N ARG A 21 6.14 -2.35 0.77
CA ARG A 21 7.06 -3.44 0.42
C ARG A 21 7.53 -4.22 1.63
N SER A 22 7.81 -3.53 2.73
CA SER A 22 8.22 -4.14 3.99
C SER A 22 7.11 -5.01 4.58
N ILE A 23 5.86 -4.51 4.58
CA ILE A 23 4.68 -5.25 5.03
C ILE A 23 4.44 -6.50 4.19
N THR A 24 4.56 -6.37 2.87
CA THR A 24 4.30 -7.48 1.93
C THR A 24 5.48 -8.43 1.76
N GLY A 25 6.65 -8.12 2.32
CA GLY A 25 7.88 -8.90 2.19
C GLY A 25 8.42 -8.97 0.76
N GLN A 26 8.19 -7.93 -0.06
CA GLN A 26 8.53 -7.94 -1.48
C GLN A 26 9.73 -7.06 -1.83
N SER A 27 10.52 -7.52 -2.80
CA SER A 27 11.48 -6.65 -3.50
C SER A 27 10.76 -5.54 -4.26
N VAL A 28 11.49 -4.49 -4.66
CA VAL A 28 10.93 -3.39 -5.49
C VAL A 28 10.26 -3.94 -6.74
N SER A 29 10.94 -4.83 -7.46
CA SER A 29 10.47 -5.40 -8.73
C SER A 29 9.21 -6.24 -8.55
N ALA A 30 9.18 -7.11 -7.53
CA ALA A 30 8.01 -7.95 -7.23
C ALA A 30 6.79 -7.11 -6.81
N PHE A 31 7.02 -6.05 -6.03
CA PHE A 31 5.96 -5.13 -5.64
C PHE A 31 5.40 -4.38 -6.84
N ASN A 32 6.27 -3.82 -7.69
CA ASN A 32 5.86 -3.14 -8.91
C ASN A 32 5.07 -4.07 -9.85
N GLN A 33 5.47 -5.34 -9.97
CA GLN A 33 4.72 -6.33 -10.72
C GLN A 33 3.35 -6.60 -10.10
N SER A 34 3.25 -6.71 -8.76
CA SER A 34 1.98 -6.89 -8.06
C SER A 34 1.03 -5.70 -8.26
N VAL A 35 1.59 -4.48 -8.29
CA VAL A 35 0.84 -3.26 -8.59
C VAL A 35 0.38 -3.24 -10.05
N GLN A 36 1.27 -3.54 -11.00
CA GLN A 36 0.93 -3.59 -12.43
C GLN A 36 -0.10 -4.68 -12.75
N ALA A 37 -0.02 -5.82 -12.07
CA ALA A 37 -1.00 -6.91 -12.17
C ALA A 37 -2.33 -6.62 -11.46
N GLY A 38 -2.47 -5.45 -10.82
CA GLY A 38 -3.69 -5.03 -10.12
C GLY A 38 -3.97 -5.78 -8.82
N LYS A 39 -3.00 -6.55 -8.30
CA LYS A 39 -3.13 -7.30 -7.05
C LYS A 39 -2.90 -6.44 -5.81
N ILE A 40 -2.12 -5.36 -5.95
CA ILE A 40 -1.97 -4.30 -4.96
C ILE A 40 -2.40 -3.02 -5.65
N LYS A 41 -3.33 -2.27 -5.05
CA LYS A 41 -3.83 -1.02 -5.62
C LYS A 41 -3.42 0.15 -4.72
N ALA A 42 -3.08 1.28 -5.35
CA ALA A 42 -2.89 2.50 -4.61
C ALA A 42 -4.26 2.98 -4.12
N PHE A 43 -4.36 3.29 -2.83
CA PHE A 43 -5.57 3.86 -2.23
C PHE A 43 -5.73 5.32 -2.68
N VAL A 44 -4.63 6.06 -2.72
CA VAL A 44 -4.57 7.42 -3.27
C VAL A 44 -3.33 7.58 -4.13
N GLU A 45 -3.47 8.26 -5.26
CA GLU A 45 -2.38 8.61 -6.16
C GLU A 45 -2.40 10.12 -6.43
N PHE A 46 -1.25 10.77 -6.25
CA PHE A 46 -1.06 12.20 -6.51
C PHE A 46 0.05 12.42 -7.54
N GLY A 47 -0.11 13.42 -8.38
CA GLY A 47 0.93 13.88 -9.32
C GLY A 47 0.77 13.30 -10.73
N GLU A 48 1.04 14.15 -11.73
CA GLU A 48 0.93 13.79 -13.15
C GLU A 48 2.22 13.13 -13.67
N LEU A 49 3.39 13.72 -13.38
CA LEU A 49 4.70 13.23 -13.85
C LEU A 49 5.38 12.29 -12.85
N ARG A 50 5.43 12.64 -11.57
CA ARG A 50 5.88 11.77 -10.48
C ARG A 50 4.68 11.41 -9.62
N LYS A 51 4.26 10.16 -9.71
CA LYS A 51 3.11 9.62 -8.98
C LYS A 51 3.52 9.23 -7.57
N THR A 52 3.06 9.98 -6.57
CA THR A 52 3.11 9.58 -5.16
C THR A 52 1.91 8.70 -4.88
N ARG A 53 2.16 7.46 -4.48
CA ARG A 53 1.11 6.48 -4.18
C ARG A 53 1.10 6.17 -2.70
N LEU A 54 -0.08 6.25 -2.11
CA LEU A 54 -0.36 5.78 -0.76
C LEU A 54 -1.16 4.49 -0.85
N TYR A 55 -0.82 3.55 0.01
CA TYR A 55 -1.42 2.22 0.05
C TYR A 55 -2.10 2.03 1.40
N LEU A 56 -3.23 1.33 1.41
CA LEU A 56 -3.92 1.02 2.66
C LEU A 56 -3.20 -0.14 3.35
N ARG A 57 -2.78 0.06 4.61
CA ARG A 57 -2.05 -0.93 5.40
C ARG A 57 -2.83 -2.25 5.50
N SER A 58 -4.14 -2.19 5.75
CA SER A 58 -4.99 -3.38 5.89
C SER A 58 -5.01 -4.25 4.63
N GLU A 59 -5.11 -3.64 3.44
CA GLU A 59 -5.08 -4.39 2.16
C GLU A 59 -3.73 -5.06 1.92
N LEU A 60 -2.64 -4.42 2.34
CA LEU A 60 -1.28 -4.98 2.23
C LEU A 60 -1.08 -6.17 3.17
N GLU A 61 -1.59 -6.08 4.40
CA GLU A 61 -1.57 -7.15 5.38
C GLU A 61 -2.42 -8.35 4.92
N GLU A 62 -3.61 -8.10 4.36
CA GLU A 62 -4.47 -9.12 3.78
C GLU A 62 -3.81 -9.80 2.58
N TYR A 63 -3.19 -9.01 1.70
CA TYR A 63 -2.42 -9.52 0.57
C TYR A 63 -1.26 -10.42 1.07
N ALA A 64 -0.50 -9.96 2.06
CA ALA A 64 0.63 -10.70 2.61
C ALA A 64 0.19 -12.03 3.24
N SER A 65 -0.94 -12.02 3.95
CA SER A 65 -1.53 -13.20 4.57
C SER A 65 -2.04 -14.19 3.52
N SER A 66 -2.73 -13.72 2.49
CA SER A 66 -3.26 -14.56 1.40
C SER A 66 -2.16 -15.27 0.61
N LYS A 67 -1.00 -14.61 0.43
CA LYS A 67 0.17 -15.25 -0.22
C LYS A 67 0.80 -16.36 0.62
N ARG A 68 0.76 -16.26 1.95
CA ARG A 68 1.31 -17.26 2.87
C ARG A 68 0.49 -18.55 2.95
N ILE A 69 -0.79 -18.53 2.54
CA ILE A 69 -1.68 -19.69 2.62
C ILE A 69 -1.50 -20.65 1.42
N ARG A 70 -0.78 -20.26 0.36
CA ARG A 70 -0.55 -21.08 -0.85
C ARG A 70 0.70 -21.96 -0.77
N ILE A 71 0.95 -22.63 0.34
CA ILE A 71 2.03 -23.63 0.50
C ILE A 71 1.43 -25.02 0.62
#